data_AF-A0A1F7MYN5-F1
#
_entry.id   AF-A0A1F7MYN5-F1
#
_cell.length_a   1.000
_cell.length_b   1.000
_cell.length_c   1.000
_cell.angle_alpha   90.00
_cell.angle_beta   90.00
_cell.angle_gamma   90.00
#
_symmetry.space_group_name_H-M   'P 1'
#
loop_
_entity.id
_entity.type
_entity.pdbx_description
1 polymer ?
#
loop_
_entity_poly.entity_id
_entity_poly.type
_entity_poly.pdbx_seq_one_letter_code
_entity_poly.pdbx_strand_id
1 'polypeptide(L)'
;MPEAIAAKRPAEKAWAAKEVVCHLRDVEELWLNRFQTILANDEPKLLPIDPDAWALDRQYLRNDAGEALASFRRRRQETLEFLATLKPEQWERAGLHSSRGR
;
A
#
# COMPACT_ATOMS: atom_id res chain seq x y z
N MET A 1 -15.70 14.86 3.41
CA MET A 1 -16.39 14.50 2.14
C MET A 1 -17.58 13.64 2.49
N PRO A 2 -18.78 13.90 1.95
CA PRO A 2 -19.95 13.05 2.17
C PRO A 2 -19.72 11.60 1.70
N GLU A 3 -20.23 10.63 2.46
CA GLU A 3 -20.08 9.19 2.17
C GLU A 3 -20.59 8.81 0.78
N ALA A 4 -21.76 9.33 0.38
CA ALA A 4 -22.32 9.08 -0.95
C ALA A 4 -21.43 9.58 -2.10
N ILE A 5 -20.62 10.62 -1.87
CA ILE A 5 -19.64 11.11 -2.84
C ILE A 5 -18.40 10.22 -2.83
N ALA A 6 -17.93 9.82 -1.64
CA ALA A 6 -16.76 8.97 -1.46
C ALA A 6 -16.91 7.58 -2.09
N ALA A 7 -18.13 7.03 -2.08
CA ALA A 7 -18.47 5.72 -2.61
C ALA A 7 -18.83 5.72 -4.11
N LYS A 8 -18.98 6.90 -4.74
CA LYS A 8 -19.35 6.99 -6.16
C LYS A 8 -18.14 6.74 -7.06
N ARG A 9 -18.22 5.71 -7.90
CA ARG A 9 -17.27 5.51 -9.01
C ARG A 9 -17.53 6.53 -10.13
N PRO A 10 -16.52 7.24 -10.63
CA PRO A 10 -16.70 8.24 -11.69
C PRO A 10 -16.90 7.62 -13.07
N ALA A 11 -16.47 6.37 -13.26
CA ALA A 11 -16.69 5.55 -14.45
C ALA A 11 -16.72 4.06 -14.06
N GLU A 12 -17.26 3.20 -14.91
CA GLU A 12 -17.43 1.76 -14.64
C GLU A 12 -16.13 1.06 -14.21
N LYS A 13 -15.01 1.41 -14.86
CA LYS A 13 -13.69 0.83 -14.60
C LYS A 13 -12.82 1.64 -13.63
N ALA A 14 -13.36 2.74 -13.08
CA ALA A 14 -12.62 3.59 -12.15
C ALA A 14 -13.00 3.26 -10.71
N TRP A 15 -12.04 3.36 -9.82
CA TRP A 15 -12.29 3.27 -8.39
C TRP A 15 -12.99 4.51 -7.85
N ALA A 16 -13.83 4.30 -6.84
CA ALA A 16 -14.34 5.39 -6.01
C ALA A 16 -13.23 5.93 -5.10
N ALA A 17 -13.38 7.16 -4.60
CA ALA A 17 -12.39 7.75 -3.70
C ALA A 17 -12.15 6.90 -2.44
N LYS A 18 -13.21 6.28 -1.91
CA LYS A 18 -13.11 5.34 -0.77
C LYS A 18 -12.25 4.12 -1.09
N GLU A 19 -12.37 3.57 -2.29
CA GLU A 19 -11.56 2.41 -2.71
C GLU A 19 -10.08 2.78 -2.85
N VAL A 20 -9.79 3.97 -3.37
CA VAL A 20 -8.42 4.51 -3.42
C VAL A 20 -7.82 4.63 -2.01
N VAL A 21 -8.57 5.16 -1.05
CA VAL A 21 -8.08 5.29 0.35
C VAL A 21 -7.84 3.92 1.00
N CYS A 22 -8.72 2.94 0.78
CA CYS A 22 -8.52 1.58 1.28
C CYS A 22 -7.30 0.92 0.63
N HIS A 23 -7.11 1.13 -0.68
CA HIS A 23 -5.92 0.65 -1.37
C HIS A 23 -4.64 1.27 -0.79
N LEU A 24 -4.61 2.59 -0.55
CA LEU A 24 -3.47 3.26 0.06
C LEU A 24 -3.11 2.68 1.44
N ARG A 25 -4.11 2.41 2.29
CA ARG A 25 -3.91 1.74 3.58
C ARG A 25 -3.22 0.39 3.42
N ASP A 26 -3.67 -0.42 2.47
CA ASP A 26 -3.20 -1.80 2.30
C ASP A 26 -1.83 -1.87 1.62
N VAL A 27 -1.54 -0.98 0.66
CA VAL A 27 -0.21 -0.92 0.03
C VAL A 27 0.84 -0.34 0.97
N GLU A 28 0.49 0.53 1.90
CA GLU A 28 1.44 1.04 2.90
C GLU A 28 1.99 -0.10 3.77
N GLU A 29 1.11 -0.99 4.23
CA GLU A 29 1.49 -2.21 4.95
C GLU A 29 2.38 -3.13 4.10
N LEU A 30 2.00 -3.35 2.84
CA LEU A 30 2.80 -4.14 1.91
C LEU A 30 4.21 -3.56 1.74
N TRP A 31 4.34 -2.23 1.60
CA TRP A 31 5.63 -1.59 1.38
C TRP A 31 6.55 -1.69 2.59
N LEU A 32 6.04 -1.47 3.81
CA LEU A 32 6.84 -1.67 5.01
C LEU A 32 7.36 -3.11 5.10
N ASN A 33 6.51 -4.10 4.86
CA ASN A 33 6.90 -5.51 4.82
C ASN A 33 7.97 -5.79 3.74
N ARG A 34 7.85 -5.16 2.56
CA ARG A 34 8.85 -5.29 1.49
C ARG A 34 10.17 -4.66 1.88
N PHE A 35 10.18 -3.47 2.47
CA PHE A 35 11.43 -2.85 2.93
C PHE A 35 12.14 -3.72 3.96
N GLN A 36 11.41 -4.24 4.96
CA GLN A 36 11.97 -5.17 5.94
C GLN A 36 12.53 -6.43 5.28
N THR A 37 11.82 -6.97 4.27
CA THR A 37 12.28 -8.16 3.52
C THR A 37 13.56 -7.87 2.73
N ILE A 38 13.65 -6.72 2.06
CA ILE A 38 14.83 -6.26 1.31
C ILE A 38 16.05 -6.08 2.24
N LEU A 39 15.84 -5.61 3.46
CA LEU A 39 16.92 -5.50 4.44
C LEU A 39 17.35 -6.84 5.02
N ALA A 40 16.44 -7.80 5.12
CA ALA A 40 16.72 -9.12 5.70
C ALA A 40 17.34 -10.10 4.70
N ASN A 41 17.07 -9.94 3.40
CA ASN A 41 17.43 -10.92 2.36
C ASN A 41 18.22 -10.26 1.23
N ASP A 42 19.10 -11.01 0.58
CA ASP A 42 19.81 -10.53 -0.60
C ASP A 42 18.88 -10.59 -1.82
N GLU A 43 18.65 -9.44 -2.44
CA GLU A 43 17.79 -9.23 -3.61
C GLU A 43 16.51 -10.09 -3.69
N PRO A 44 15.63 -10.05 -2.68
CA PRO A 44 14.46 -10.92 -2.63
C PRO A 44 13.48 -10.62 -3.76
N LYS A 45 12.83 -11.67 -4.28
CA LYS A 45 11.74 -11.51 -5.26
C LYS A 45 10.54 -10.85 -4.61
N LEU A 46 10.10 -9.73 -5.17
CA LEU A 46 8.91 -9.01 -4.72
C LEU A 46 7.67 -9.60 -5.40
N LEU A 47 6.81 -10.24 -4.62
CA LEU A 47 5.58 -10.83 -5.14
C LEU A 47 4.65 -9.74 -5.68
N PRO A 48 4.14 -9.87 -6.92
CA PRO A 48 3.19 -8.91 -7.47
C PRO A 48 1.88 -8.95 -6.69
N ILE A 49 1.13 -7.85 -6.76
CA ILE A 49 -0.24 -7.78 -6.27
C ILE A 49 -1.18 -7.51 -7.44
N ASP A 50 -2.43 -7.95 -7.29
CA ASP A 50 -3.53 -7.52 -8.15
C ASP A 50 -4.39 -6.53 -7.34
N PRO A 51 -4.26 -5.22 -7.61
CA PRO A 51 -4.99 -4.19 -6.89
C PRO A 51 -6.51 -4.31 -7.02
N ASP A 52 -7.01 -4.73 -8.20
CA ASP A 52 -8.43 -4.85 -8.48
C ASP A 52 -9.01 -6.07 -7.75
N ALA A 53 -8.29 -7.21 -7.76
CA ALA A 53 -8.67 -8.37 -6.96
C ALA A 53 -8.72 -8.02 -5.46
N TRP A 54 -7.75 -7.28 -4.94
CA TRP A 54 -7.77 -6.84 -3.54
C TRP A 54 -8.98 -5.96 -3.22
N ALA A 55 -9.32 -5.02 -4.11
CA ALA A 55 -10.47 -4.14 -3.89
C ALA A 55 -11.78 -4.93 -3.80
N LEU A 56 -11.93 -5.98 -4.62
CA LEU A 56 -13.07 -6.90 -4.60
C LEU A 56 -13.06 -7.79 -3.34
N ASP A 57 -11.98 -8.54 -3.12
CA ASP A 57 -11.86 -9.54 -2.05
C ASP A 57 -11.98 -8.91 -0.66
N ARG A 58 -11.39 -7.73 -0.48
CA ARG A 58 -11.41 -6.97 0.79
C ARG A 58 -12.59 -6.00 0.88
N GLN A 59 -13.45 -5.98 -0.15
CA GLN A 59 -14.71 -5.26 -0.18
C GLN A 59 -14.55 -3.76 0.14
N TYR A 60 -13.64 -3.07 -0.54
CA TYR A 60 -13.26 -1.69 -0.20
C TYR A 60 -14.45 -0.72 -0.14
N LEU A 61 -15.46 -0.85 -1.01
CA LEU A 61 -16.65 0.00 -0.96
C LEU A 61 -17.47 -0.14 0.35
N ARG A 62 -17.33 -1.26 1.07
CA ARG A 62 -18.02 -1.50 2.35
C ARG A 62 -17.22 -1.03 3.57
N ASN A 63 -15.96 -0.67 3.40
CA ASN A 63 -15.11 -0.18 4.50
C ASN A 63 -15.50 1.26 4.87
N ASP A 64 -15.15 1.73 6.06
CA ASP A 64 -15.21 3.16 6.38
C ASP A 64 -13.97 3.90 5.84
N ALA A 65 -14.18 5.01 5.12
CA ALA A 65 -13.07 5.74 4.50
C ALA A 65 -12.23 6.52 5.53
N GLY A 66 -12.85 6.99 6.61
CA GLY A 66 -12.17 7.71 7.68
C GLY A 66 -11.25 6.79 8.48
N GLU A 67 -11.73 5.60 8.84
CA GLU A 67 -10.94 4.56 9.51
C GLU A 67 -9.79 4.06 8.63
N ALA A 68 -10.05 3.88 7.32
CA ALA A 68 -9.01 3.51 6.37
C ALA A 68 -7.92 4.58 6.28
N LEU A 69 -8.30 5.86 6.21
CA LEU A 69 -7.36 6.99 6.20
C LEU A 69 -6.57 7.10 7.51
N ALA A 70 -7.23 6.92 8.66
CA ALA A 70 -6.56 6.93 9.96
C ALA A 70 -5.53 5.79 10.06
N SER A 71 -5.89 4.60 9.56
CA SER A 71 -4.99 3.45 9.52
C SER A 71 -3.81 3.68 8.57
N PHE A 72 -4.05 4.24 7.39
CA PHE A 72 -2.99 4.65 6.47
C PHE A 72 -2.01 5.64 7.13
N ARG A 73 -2.52 6.67 7.82
CA ARG A 73 -1.67 7.66 8.50
C ARG A 73 -0.78 7.05 9.58
N ARG A 74 -1.32 6.13 10.39
CA ARG A 74 -0.53 5.40 11.41
C ARG A 74 0.58 4.57 10.75
N ARG A 75 0.24 3.75 9.76
CA ARG A 75 1.21 2.93 9.04
C ARG A 75 2.26 3.76 8.33
N ARG A 76 1.88 4.90 7.74
CA ARG A 76 2.82 5.84 7.13
C ARG A 76 3.81 6.38 8.15
N GLN A 77 3.36 6.71 9.36
CA GLN A 77 4.26 7.14 10.43
C GLN A 77 5.25 6.03 10.81
N GLU A 78 4.76 4.79 10.98
CA GLU A 78 5.61 3.62 11.26
C GLU A 78 6.65 3.40 10.15
N THR A 79 6.25 3.50 8.88
CA THR A 79 7.16 3.41 7.73
C THR A 79 8.23 4.50 7.78
N LEU A 80 7.85 5.76 8.04
CA LEU A 80 8.79 6.87 8.09
C LEU A 80 9.79 6.73 9.25
N GLU A 81 9.30 6.32 10.42
CA GLU A 81 10.15 6.03 11.58
C GLU A 81 11.13 4.91 11.28
N PHE A 82 10.66 3.82 10.67
CA PHE A 82 11.52 2.72 10.24
C PHE A 82 12.59 3.18 9.24
N LEU A 83 12.20 3.91 8.18
CA LEU A 83 13.13 4.41 7.17
C LEU A 83 14.17 5.38 7.76
N ALA A 84 13.80 6.17 8.77
CA ALA A 84 14.71 7.07 9.47
C ALA A 84 15.80 6.34 10.28
N THR A 85 15.61 5.04 10.58
CA THR A 85 16.64 4.23 11.26
C THR A 85 17.69 3.65 10.32
N LEU A 86 17.50 3.75 9.00
CA LEU A 86 18.36 3.07 8.04
C LEU A 86 19.72 3.77 7.88
N LYS A 87 20.78 2.96 7.87
CA LYS A 87 22.13 3.39 7.55
C LYS A 87 22.25 3.67 6.05
N PRO A 88 23.18 4.55 5.62
CA PRO A 88 23.39 4.86 4.20
C PRO A 88 23.54 3.61 3.30
N GLU A 89 24.27 2.58 3.75
CA GLU A 89 24.50 1.38 2.94
C GLU A 89 23.24 0.51 2.79
N GLN A 90 22.29 0.63 3.72
CA GLN A 90 21.02 -0.10 3.66
C GLN A 90 20.09 0.46 2.59
N TRP A 91 20.24 1.74 2.21
CA TRP A 91 19.48 2.36 1.11
C TRP A 91 19.86 1.81 -0.27
N GLU A 92 21.04 1.21 -0.41
CA GLU A 92 21.49 0.58 -1.66
C GLU A 92 20.92 -0.82 -1.89
N ARG A 93 20.24 -1.39 -0.87
CA ARG A 93 19.60 -2.70 -0.97
C ARG A 93 18.32 -2.61 -1.80
N ALA A 94 18.07 -3.63 -2.61
CA ALA A 94 16.92 -3.71 -3.50
C ALA A 94 16.27 -5.09 -3.46
N GLY A 95 15.08 -5.20 -4.04
CA GLY A 95 14.42 -6.48 -4.33
C GLY A 95 14.10 -6.57 -5.82
N LEU A 96 13.84 -7.77 -6.32
CA LEU A 96 13.59 -8.01 -7.74
C LEU A 96 12.08 -7.96 -8.01
N HIS A 97 11.64 -6.93 -8.74
CA HIS A 97 10.28 -6.83 -9.24
C HIS A 97 10.10 -7.65 -10.52
N SER A 98 9.10 -8.53 -10.54
CA SER A 98 8.87 -9.50 -11.63
C SER A 98 8.82 -8.88 -13.03
N SER A 99 8.32 -7.66 -13.17
CA SER A 99 8.23 -6.94 -14.45
C SER A 99 9.11 -5.70 -14.58
N ARG A 100 9.74 -5.22 -13.49
CA ARG A 100 10.52 -3.97 -13.50
C ARG A 100 12.01 -4.19 -13.25
N GLY A 101 12.42 -5.41 -12.93
CA GLY A 101 13.80 -5.70 -12.57
C GLY A 101 14.11 -5.25 -11.16
N ARG A 102 15.36 -4.85 -10.94
CA ARG A 102 15.85 -4.34 -9.66
C ARG A 102 15.35 -2.92 -9.39
#